data_AF-A0A1G8U7R9-F1
#
_entry.id   AF-A0A1G8U7R9-F1
#
_cell.length_a   1.000
_cell.length_b   1.000
_cell.length_c   1.000
_cell.angle_alpha   90.00
_cell.angle_beta   90.00
_cell.angle_gamma   90.00
#
_symmetry.space_group_name_H-M   'P 1'
#
loop_
_entity.id
_entity.type
_entity.pdbx_description
1 polymer ?
#
loop_
_entity_poly.entity_id
_entity_poly.type
_entity_poly.pdbx_seq_one_letter_code
_entity_poly.pdbx_strand_id
1 'polypeptide(L)'
;MKEPESLPPEEQSALDAWESGQGARISDRSDPASRALLSRFLAHPELTALAALTDTAHSDDTEESYTIPAARGLIRLLEHIERLDAAAAGRSPATTPALLARIIDNYLQGLLHGLATDPTAHPHYARLWNRFCAEAGEPGAAIPDKHPPAVPQEESGPF
;
A
#
# COMPACT_ATOMS: atom_id res chain seq x y z
N MET A 1 10.80 2.03 -31.93
CA MET A 1 10.52 1.71 -30.51
C MET A 1 10.00 2.98 -29.87
N LYS A 2 8.73 3.03 -29.48
CA LYS A 2 8.24 4.13 -28.63
C LYS A 2 8.74 3.81 -27.21
N GLU A 3 9.42 4.75 -26.58
CA GLU A 3 9.67 4.69 -25.13
C GLU A 3 8.32 4.48 -24.42
N PRO A 4 8.26 3.64 -23.38
CA PRO A 4 7.07 3.57 -22.56
C PRO A 4 6.81 4.97 -22.00
N GLU A 5 5.60 5.46 -22.22
CA GLU A 5 5.12 6.72 -21.68
C GLU A 5 5.30 6.67 -20.17
N SER A 6 6.15 7.55 -19.64
CA SER A 6 6.41 7.66 -18.21
C SER A 6 5.10 7.96 -17.50
N LEU A 7 4.84 7.30 -16.37
CA LEU A 7 3.68 7.58 -15.54
C LEU A 7 3.66 9.08 -15.17
N PRO A 8 2.47 9.70 -15.08
CA PRO A 8 2.31 11.01 -14.47
C PRO A 8 3.05 11.10 -13.13
N PRO A 9 3.65 12.25 -12.75
CA PRO A 9 4.43 12.37 -11.52
C PRO A 9 3.69 11.92 -10.25
N GLU A 10 2.37 12.12 -10.20
CA GLU A 10 1.51 11.69 -9.09
C GLU A 10 1.36 10.17 -9.04
N GLU A 11 1.19 9.51 -10.19
CA GLU A 11 1.08 8.05 -10.30
C GLU A 11 2.43 7.37 -10.03
N GLN A 12 3.53 7.97 -10.50
CA GLN A 12 4.88 7.50 -10.17
C GLN A 12 5.17 7.65 -8.68
N SER A 13 4.81 8.77 -8.06
CA SER A 13 5.00 8.98 -6.62
C SER A 13 4.17 8.01 -5.79
N ALA A 14 2.94 7.70 -6.22
CA ALA A 14 2.09 6.69 -5.59
C ALA A 14 2.69 5.27 -5.74
N LEU A 15 3.22 4.94 -6.92
CA LEU A 15 3.89 3.67 -7.18
C LEU A 15 5.17 3.52 -6.35
N ASP A 16 6.02 4.55 -6.30
CA ASP A 16 7.28 4.55 -5.53
C ASP A 16 7.00 4.44 -4.02
N ALA A 17 5.98 5.15 -3.52
CA ALA A 17 5.52 5.03 -2.13
C ALA A 17 5.00 3.61 -1.82
N TRP A 18 4.36 2.97 -2.80
CA TRP A 18 3.85 1.62 -2.66
C TRP A 18 4.95 0.54 -2.70
N GLU A 19 5.88 0.60 -3.66
CA GLU A 19 7.00 -0.34 -3.78
C GLU A 19 7.95 -0.28 -2.57
N SER A 20 8.11 0.92 -1.98
CA SER A 20 8.98 1.14 -0.83
C SER A 20 8.32 0.81 0.51
N GLY A 21 7.00 1.02 0.65
CA GLY A 21 6.23 0.82 1.89
C GLY A 21 6.14 -0.64 2.34
N GLN A 22 6.20 -1.60 1.42
CA GLN A 22 6.16 -3.02 1.79
C GLN A 22 7.35 -3.40 2.71
N GLY A 23 7.02 -3.87 3.91
CA GLY A 23 7.96 -4.47 4.86
C GLY A 23 8.44 -3.58 6.02
N ALA A 24 7.98 -2.33 6.12
CA ALA A 24 8.12 -1.55 7.34
C ALA A 24 7.13 -2.08 8.39
N ARG A 25 7.63 -2.55 9.55
CA ARG A 25 6.79 -3.03 10.65
C ARG A 25 7.28 -2.48 11.98
N ILE A 26 6.36 -2.11 12.85
CA ILE A 26 6.68 -1.89 14.27
C ILE A 26 7.25 -3.21 14.81
N SER A 27 8.47 -3.16 15.33
CA SER A 27 9.07 -4.33 15.99
C SER A 27 8.22 -4.72 17.18
N ASP A 28 7.94 -6.02 17.35
CA ASP A 28 7.17 -6.52 18.49
C ASP A 28 7.93 -6.21 19.79
N ARG A 29 7.46 -5.18 20.52
CA ARG A 29 8.09 -4.71 21.76
C ARG A 29 7.05 -4.73 22.86
N SER A 30 7.22 -5.70 23.76
CA SER A 30 6.31 -5.98 24.86
C SER A 30 6.48 -5.04 26.07
N ASP A 31 7.49 -4.16 26.05
CA ASP A 31 7.78 -3.29 27.19
C ASP A 31 6.67 -2.23 27.40
N PRO A 32 6.44 -1.77 28.64
CA PRO A 32 5.37 -0.83 28.94
C PRO A 32 5.45 0.51 28.20
N ALA A 33 6.66 1.00 27.90
CA ALA A 33 6.86 2.29 27.22
C ALA A 33 6.46 2.16 25.75
N SER A 34 6.88 1.09 25.08
CA SER A 34 6.46 0.76 23.71
C SER A 34 4.94 0.57 23.61
N ARG A 35 4.30 -0.08 24.59
CA ARG A 35 2.83 -0.22 24.61
C ARG A 35 2.11 1.11 24.80
N ALA A 36 2.63 2.00 25.64
CA ALA A 36 2.06 3.34 25.83
C ALA A 36 2.21 4.20 24.56
N LEU A 37 3.36 4.09 23.88
CA LEU A 37 3.62 4.76 22.61
C LEU A 37 2.68 4.27 21.50
N LEU A 38 2.53 2.95 21.36
CA LEU A 38 1.59 2.33 20.43
C LEU A 38 0.15 2.76 20.72
N SER A 39 -0.28 2.75 21.98
CA SER A 39 -1.62 3.20 22.35
C SER A 39 -1.86 4.66 21.98
N ARG A 40 -0.86 5.54 22.13
CA ARG A 40 -0.96 6.95 21.72
C ARG A 40 -1.02 7.10 20.19
N PHE A 41 -0.23 6.31 19.47
CA PHE A 41 -0.24 6.30 18.01
C PHE A 41 -1.59 5.82 17.46
N LEU A 42 -2.13 4.71 17.98
CA LEU A 42 -3.43 4.18 17.56
C LEU A 42 -4.60 5.10 17.92
N ALA A 43 -4.46 5.93 18.96
CA ALA A 43 -5.45 6.94 19.32
C ALA A 43 -5.35 8.23 18.49
N HIS A 44 -4.37 8.35 17.58
CA HIS A 44 -4.21 9.53 16.75
C HIS A 44 -5.43 9.72 15.82
N PRO A 45 -5.97 10.95 15.63
CA PRO A 45 -7.16 11.16 14.82
C PRO A 45 -7.09 10.59 13.40
N GLU A 46 -5.91 10.64 12.77
CA GLU A 46 -5.70 10.06 11.44
C GLU A 46 -5.83 8.52 11.43
N LEU A 47 -5.42 7.83 12.50
CA LEU A 47 -5.57 6.38 12.62
C LEU A 47 -7.01 6.00 12.93
N THR A 48 -7.70 6.80 13.74
CA THR A 48 -9.14 6.65 13.97
C THR A 48 -9.94 6.82 12.67
N ALA A 49 -9.58 7.83 11.86
CA ALA A 49 -10.20 8.05 10.55
C ALA A 49 -9.89 6.91 9.58
N LEU A 50 -8.64 6.43 9.55
CA LEU A 50 -8.26 5.24 8.77
C LEU A 50 -9.12 4.04 9.16
N ALA A 51 -9.24 3.72 10.46
CA ALA A 51 -10.02 2.59 10.94
C ALA A 51 -11.48 2.66 10.49
N ALA A 52 -12.11 3.84 10.60
CA ALA A 52 -13.48 4.04 10.13
C ALA A 52 -13.62 3.84 8.61
N LEU A 53 -12.65 4.31 7.83
CA LEU A 53 -12.63 4.12 6.37
C LEU A 53 -12.40 2.65 6.00
N THR A 54 -11.52 1.94 6.71
CA THR A 54 -11.28 0.53 6.46
C THR A 54 -12.50 -0.33 6.82
N ASP A 55 -13.19 -0.01 7.91
CA ASP A 55 -14.42 -0.70 8.31
C ASP A 55 -15.55 -0.47 7.30
N THR A 56 -15.66 0.78 6.81
CA THR A 56 -16.61 1.14 5.75
C THR A 56 -16.31 0.37 4.47
N ALA A 57 -15.06 0.39 4.01
CA ALA A 57 -14.63 -0.32 2.80
C ALA A 57 -14.84 -1.84 2.90
N HIS A 58 -14.73 -2.42 4.09
CA HIS A 58 -14.98 -3.85 4.30
C HIS A 58 -16.47 -4.22 4.27
N SER A 59 -17.34 -3.25 4.54
CA SER A 59 -18.80 -3.43 4.62
C SER A 59 -19.51 -2.97 3.35
N ASP A 60 -18.79 -2.30 2.44
CA ASP A 60 -19.31 -1.79 1.19
C ASP A 60 -19.42 -2.92 0.16
N ASP A 61 -20.64 -3.19 -0.31
CA ASP A 61 -20.96 -4.19 -1.33
C ASP A 61 -21.30 -3.58 -2.69
N THR A 62 -21.04 -2.28 -2.86
CA THR A 62 -21.36 -1.56 -4.09
C THR A 62 -20.38 -1.93 -5.21
N GLU A 63 -20.90 -2.42 -6.34
CA GLU A 63 -20.09 -2.74 -7.52
C GLU A 63 -19.95 -1.52 -8.45
N GLU A 64 -18.72 -1.17 -8.80
CA GLU A 64 -18.42 -0.18 -9.83
C GLU A 64 -17.65 -0.80 -11.01
N SER A 65 -17.96 -0.34 -12.22
CA SER A 65 -17.32 -0.82 -13.46
C SER A 65 -16.32 0.19 -13.99
N TYR A 66 -15.07 -0.26 -14.18
CA TYR A 66 -13.98 0.56 -14.69
C TYR A 66 -13.40 0.00 -15.99
N THR A 67 -12.93 0.89 -16.87
CA THR A 67 -12.16 0.51 -18.06
C THR A 67 -10.69 0.80 -17.82
N ILE A 68 -9.85 -0.22 -17.92
CA ILE A 68 -8.40 -0.11 -17.67
C ILE A 68 -7.64 -0.44 -18.96
N PRO A 69 -6.73 0.45 -19.43
CA PRO A 69 -5.85 0.10 -20.53
C PRO A 69 -4.84 -0.97 -20.07
N ALA A 70 -4.77 -2.07 -20.80
CA ALA A 70 -3.85 -3.17 -20.49
C ALA A 70 -3.06 -3.60 -21.73
N ALA A 71 -1.77 -3.91 -21.54
CA ALA A 71 -0.95 -4.44 -22.61
C ALA A 71 -1.50 -5.79 -23.07
N ARG A 72 -1.81 -5.92 -24.37
CA ARG A 72 -2.40 -7.14 -24.94
C ARG A 72 -1.57 -8.40 -24.66
N GLY A 73 -0.26 -8.27 -24.55
CA GLY A 73 0.64 -9.37 -24.18
C GLY A 73 0.39 -9.90 -22.77
N LEU A 74 0.16 -9.01 -21.79
CA LEU A 74 -0.17 -9.38 -20.42
C LEU A 74 -1.51 -10.10 -20.34
N ILE A 75 -2.52 -9.61 -21.08
CA ILE A 75 -3.83 -10.26 -21.16
C ILE A 75 -3.71 -11.70 -21.67
N ARG A 76 -2.95 -11.92 -22.74
CA ARG A 76 -2.72 -13.27 -23.29
C ARG A 76 -1.99 -14.19 -22.32
N LEU A 77 -1.02 -13.65 -21.57
CA LEU A 77 -0.29 -14.41 -20.55
C LEU A 77 -1.23 -14.85 -19.42
N LEU A 78 -2.05 -13.94 -18.91
CA LEU A 78 -3.05 -14.23 -17.87
C LEU A 78 -4.06 -15.28 -18.34
N GLU A 79 -4.61 -15.13 -19.55
CA GLU A 79 -5.51 -16.11 -20.16
C GLU A 79 -4.84 -17.49 -20.33
N HIS A 80 -3.54 -17.53 -20.62
CA HIS A 80 -2.81 -18.78 -20.73
C HIS A 80 -2.65 -19.49 -19.38
N ILE A 81 -2.23 -18.75 -18.34
CA ILE A 81 -2.09 -19.28 -16.98
C ILE A 81 -3.43 -19.80 -16.47
N GLU A 82 -4.50 -19.02 -16.63
CA GLU A 82 -5.85 -19.40 -16.20
C GLU A 82 -6.35 -20.67 -16.92
N ARG A 83 -6.01 -20.86 -18.20
CA ARG A 83 -6.32 -22.13 -18.89
C ARG A 83 -5.61 -23.33 -18.26
N LEU A 84 -4.35 -23.18 -17.85
CA LEU A 84 -3.60 -24.25 -17.20
C LEU A 84 -4.20 -24.58 -15.83
N ASP A 85 -4.46 -23.56 -15.02
CA ASP A 85 -5.03 -23.71 -13.67
C ASP A 85 -6.45 -24.30 -13.72
N ALA A 86 -7.26 -23.86 -14.69
CA ALA A 86 -8.61 -24.38 -14.88
C ALA A 86 -8.59 -25.86 -15.28
N ALA A 87 -7.69 -26.25 -16.21
CA ALA A 87 -7.54 -27.64 -16.61
C ALA A 87 -7.06 -28.52 -15.43
N ALA A 88 -6.08 -28.05 -14.65
CA ALA A 88 -5.60 -28.76 -13.46
C ALA A 88 -6.69 -28.96 -12.40
N ALA A 89 -7.60 -27.99 -12.27
CA ALA A 89 -8.74 -28.05 -11.34
C ALA A 89 -10.01 -28.70 -11.94
N GLY A 90 -9.98 -29.20 -13.18
CA GLY A 90 -11.15 -29.84 -13.82
C GLY A 90 -12.33 -28.88 -14.08
N ARG A 91 -12.07 -27.58 -14.21
CA ARG A 91 -13.08 -26.52 -14.41
C ARG A 91 -12.90 -25.85 -15.77
N SER A 92 -13.92 -25.12 -16.22
CA SER A 92 -13.79 -24.21 -17.36
C SER A 92 -12.96 -22.98 -16.97
N PRO A 93 -12.15 -22.43 -17.90
CA PRO A 93 -11.43 -21.17 -17.67
C PRO A 93 -12.41 -20.01 -17.43
N ALA A 94 -12.05 -19.13 -16.51
CA ALA A 94 -12.75 -17.87 -16.28
C ALA A 94 -12.57 -16.91 -17.48
N THR A 95 -13.50 -15.97 -17.63
CA THR A 95 -13.37 -14.90 -18.61
C THR A 95 -12.29 -13.91 -18.18
N THR A 96 -11.66 -13.22 -19.14
CA THR A 96 -10.64 -12.20 -18.85
C THR A 96 -11.12 -11.12 -17.87
N PRO A 97 -12.34 -10.56 -18.00
CA PRO A 97 -12.87 -9.63 -17.00
C PRO A 97 -13.00 -10.24 -15.60
N ALA A 98 -13.49 -11.48 -15.49
CA ALA A 98 -13.64 -12.15 -14.20
C ALA A 98 -12.28 -12.45 -13.55
N LEU A 99 -11.28 -12.82 -14.35
CA LEU A 99 -9.91 -13.04 -13.89
C LEU A 99 -9.29 -11.74 -13.36
N LEU A 100 -9.40 -10.65 -14.13
CA LEU A 100 -8.89 -9.35 -13.72
C LEU A 100 -9.59 -8.81 -12.48
N ALA A 101 -10.92 -8.92 -12.42
CA ALA A 101 -11.71 -8.52 -11.25
C ALA A 101 -11.24 -9.27 -10.00
N ARG A 102 -11.04 -10.59 -10.08
CA ARG A 102 -10.53 -11.39 -8.96
C ARG A 102 -9.11 -10.99 -8.54
N ILE A 103 -8.23 -10.72 -9.49
CA ILE A 103 -6.85 -10.31 -9.20
C ILE A 103 -6.84 -8.95 -8.49
N ILE A 104 -7.60 -7.99 -9.02
CA ILE A 104 -7.70 -6.65 -8.46
C ILE A 104 -8.36 -6.69 -7.08
N ASP A 105 -9.46 -7.43 -6.93
CA ASP A 105 -10.15 -7.58 -5.64
C ASP A 105 -9.23 -8.20 -4.59
N ASN A 106 -8.58 -9.34 -4.88
CA ASN A 106 -7.62 -9.96 -3.97
C ASN A 106 -6.50 -8.99 -3.57
N TYR A 107 -6.03 -8.20 -4.53
CA TYR A 107 -4.99 -7.21 -4.30
C TYR A 107 -5.47 -6.08 -3.39
N LEU A 108 -6.64 -5.50 -3.67
CA LEU A 108 -7.24 -4.42 -2.86
C LEU A 108 -7.58 -4.92 -1.45
N GLN A 109 -8.13 -6.12 -1.30
CA GLN A 109 -8.36 -6.76 0.00
C GLN A 109 -7.05 -6.97 0.76
N GLY A 110 -5.98 -7.38 0.06
CA GLY A 110 -4.64 -7.48 0.66
C GLY A 110 -4.12 -6.14 1.17
N LEU A 111 -4.32 -5.06 0.41
CA LEU A 111 -3.95 -3.70 0.84
C LEU A 111 -4.78 -3.24 2.04
N LEU A 112 -6.09 -3.45 2.00
CA LEU A 112 -7.01 -3.10 3.07
C LEU A 112 -6.64 -3.83 4.37
N HIS A 113 -6.41 -5.14 4.28
CA HIS A 113 -5.95 -5.95 5.40
C HIS A 113 -4.60 -5.47 5.95
N GLY A 114 -3.66 -5.13 5.07
CA GLY A 114 -2.36 -4.57 5.46
C GLY A 114 -2.50 -3.27 6.24
N LEU A 115 -3.32 -2.33 5.75
CA LEU A 115 -3.58 -1.07 6.44
C LEU A 115 -4.27 -1.26 7.79
N ALA A 116 -5.19 -2.22 7.90
CA ALA A 116 -5.91 -2.49 9.15
C ALA A 116 -5.01 -3.16 10.21
N THR A 117 -4.10 -4.05 9.80
CA THR A 117 -3.28 -4.84 10.73
C THR A 117 -1.94 -4.19 11.06
N ASP A 118 -1.35 -3.47 10.10
CA ASP A 118 -0.10 -2.75 10.27
C ASP A 118 -0.10 -1.46 9.42
N PRO A 119 -0.72 -0.39 9.94
CA PRO A 119 -0.77 0.90 9.25
C PRO A 119 0.63 1.41 8.87
N THR A 120 1.67 1.06 9.65
CA THR A 120 3.04 1.54 9.43
C THR A 120 3.73 0.93 8.21
N ALA A 121 3.12 -0.07 7.57
CA ALA A 121 3.53 -0.49 6.24
C ALA A 121 3.27 0.59 5.18
N HIS A 122 2.41 1.56 5.44
CA HIS A 122 2.24 2.71 4.56
C HIS A 122 3.18 3.86 4.96
N PRO A 123 3.94 4.46 4.02
CA PRO A 123 4.96 5.48 4.34
C PRO A 123 4.43 6.67 5.14
N HIS A 124 3.18 7.07 4.90
CA HIS A 124 2.52 8.15 5.65
C HIS A 124 2.44 7.83 7.15
N TYR A 125 1.91 6.66 7.50
CA TYR A 125 1.75 6.25 8.89
C TYR A 125 3.08 5.83 9.53
N ALA A 126 4.05 5.33 8.75
CA ALA A 126 5.42 5.12 9.21
C ALA A 126 6.08 6.43 9.69
N ARG A 127 5.94 7.51 8.91
CA ARG A 127 6.43 8.84 9.30
C ARG A 127 5.71 9.38 10.52
N LEU A 128 4.40 9.18 10.62
CA LEU A 128 3.63 9.53 11.81
C LEU A 128 4.17 8.78 13.04
N TRP A 129 4.37 7.47 12.94
CA TRP A 129 4.99 6.66 14.00
C TRP A 129 6.37 7.18 14.42
N ASN A 130 7.23 7.50 13.45
CA ASN A 130 8.57 8.02 13.72
C ASN A 130 8.54 9.36 14.47
N ARG A 131 7.56 10.24 14.21
CA ARG A 131 7.37 11.47 14.98
C ARG A 131 7.02 11.17 16.43
N PHE A 132 6.10 10.24 16.68
CA PHE A 132 5.76 9.79 18.03
C PHE A 132 6.99 9.23 18.76
N CYS A 133 7.82 8.42 18.09
CA CYS A 133 9.07 7.90 18.65
C CYS A 133 10.03 9.02 19.05
N ALA A 134 10.20 10.03 18.18
CA ALA A 134 11.08 11.17 18.46
C ALA A 134 10.57 12.01 19.66
N GLU A 135 9.26 12.30 19.71
CA GLU A 135 8.65 13.05 20.81
C GLU A 135 8.71 12.32 22.15
N ALA A 136 8.67 10.99 22.12
CA ALA A 136 8.79 10.15 23.31
C ALA A 136 10.25 9.94 23.78
N GLY A 137 11.24 10.43 23.03
CA GLY A 137 12.66 10.19 23.31
C GLY A 137 13.10 8.76 23.02
N GLU A 138 12.37 8.05 22.14
CA GLU A 138 12.58 6.64 21.78
C GLU A 138 13.00 6.47 20.31
N PRO A 139 14.07 7.12 19.82
CA PRO A 139 14.47 7.04 18.41
C PRO A 139 14.85 5.61 17.99
N GLY A 140 15.23 4.75 18.94
CA GLY A 140 15.48 3.33 18.68
C GLY A 140 14.22 2.53 18.33
N ALA A 141 13.01 3.08 18.52
CA ALA A 141 11.74 2.48 18.11
C ALA A 141 11.27 2.96 16.72
N ALA A 142 11.98 3.92 16.11
CA ALA A 142 11.65 4.42 14.78
C ALA A 142 11.87 3.34 13.72
N ILE A 143 10.98 3.32 12.74
CA ILE A 143 11.09 2.49 11.54
C ILE A 143 12.07 3.18 10.58
N PRO A 144 13.04 2.46 9.99
CA PRO A 144 13.95 3.03 9.01
C PRO A 144 13.18 3.69 7.87
N ASP A 145 13.38 5.00 7.69
CA ASP A 145 12.77 5.72 6.59
C ASP A 145 13.50 5.34 5.30
N LYS A 146 12.87 4.54 4.44
CA LYS A 146 13.46 4.15 3.15
C LYS A 146 13.52 5.33 2.17
N HIS A 147 12.76 6.40 2.44
CA HIS A 147 12.84 7.66 1.71
C HIS A 147 12.63 8.84 2.67
N PRO A 148 13.72 9.43 3.21
CA PRO A 148 13.59 10.73 3.87
C PRO A 148 12.93 11.71 2.89
N PRO A 149 12.12 12.67 3.39
CA PRO A 149 11.50 13.67 2.53
C PRO A 149 12.56 14.30 1.64
N ALA A 150 12.22 14.54 0.36
CA ALA A 150 13.07 15.31 -0.53
C ALA A 150 13.45 16.60 0.20
N VAL A 151 14.73 16.74 0.54
CA VAL A 151 15.24 18.00 1.07
C VAL A 151 14.86 19.04 0.02
N PRO A 152 14.11 20.10 0.37
CA PRO A 152 13.91 21.20 -0.57
C PRO A 152 15.31 21.59 -1.03
N GLN A 153 15.60 21.46 -2.33
CA GLN A 153 16.80 22.09 -2.85
C GLN A 153 16.59 23.56 -2.56
N GLU A 154 17.30 24.08 -1.55
CA GLU A 154 17.51 25.52 -1.43
C GLU A 154 18.03 25.92 -2.81
N GLU A 155 17.21 26.67 -3.54
CA GLU A 155 17.63 27.39 -4.72
C GLU A 155 18.81 28.26 -4.27
N SER A 156 20.01 27.70 -4.41
CA SER A 156 21.25 28.43 -4.25
C SER A 156 21.32 29.37 -5.45
N GLY A 157 20.75 30.54 -5.25
CA GLY A 157 21.12 31.75 -5.97
C GLY A 157 21.06 32.93 -5.00
N PRO A 158 21.83 34.02 -5.22
CA PRO A 158 22.84 34.25 -6.26
C PRO A 158 24.20 34.69 -5.69
N PHE A 159 25.31 34.29 -6.30
CA PHE A 159 26.54 35.10 -6.41
C PHE A 159 27.29 34.73 -7.68
#